data_AF-A0A3D4NRT2-F1
#
_entry.id   AF-A0A3D4NRT2-F1
#
_cell.length_a   1.000
_cell.length_b   1.000
_cell.length_c   1.000
_cell.angle_alpha   90.00
_cell.angle_beta   90.00
_cell.angle_gamma   90.00
#
_symmetry.space_group_name_H-M   'P 1'
#
loop_
_entity.id
_entity.type
_entity.pdbx_description
1 polymer ?
#
loop_
_entity_poly.entity_id
_entity_poly.type
_entity_poly.pdbx_seq_one_letter_code
_entity_poly.pdbx_strand_id
1 'polypeptide(L)'
;MSSAEVSTLAAAATPRAFKVWRQGAVAVTAWVAVALLISYWPNATRVWPMTQGLANLCLAVAALIGLLGIVGRWSATVATRIRAAGAWLIALPILLAIWELLTAKLGLLPVPFFAPPQALLAVYVEDWPRLADSLLHSALLLGTGVALGAATGFVAGVAIGWSTSIGYWLHPVLRILGPVPSTALLPLCFFLFPTSWSASVFLIALATWFPVTVLTWSGVASVDKAYYDVARTLGAKQGFLIFKVAIPAALPHVFVGLFMGLGASFSTLVVAEMMGVKAGIGWYLQWAQG
;
A
#
# COMPACT_ATOMS: atom_id res chain seq x y z
N MET A 1 -58.65 -33.90 17.82
CA MET A 1 -57.63 -32.85 17.99
C MET A 1 -58.38 -31.56 18.24
N SER A 2 -58.35 -31.13 19.49
CA SER A 2 -59.20 -30.06 20.03
C SER A 2 -58.68 -28.69 19.57
N SER A 3 -59.60 -27.76 19.33
CA SER A 3 -59.35 -26.36 18.97
C SER A 3 -58.39 -25.61 19.92
N ALA A 4 -58.07 -26.20 21.08
CA ALA A 4 -57.07 -25.70 22.02
C ALA A 4 -55.62 -25.83 21.52
N GLU A 5 -55.25 -26.85 20.74
CA GLU A 5 -53.85 -27.09 20.33
C GLU A 5 -53.40 -26.18 19.17
N VAL A 6 -54.35 -25.67 18.37
CA VAL A 6 -54.06 -24.67 17.32
C VAL A 6 -53.76 -23.30 17.94
N SER A 7 -54.31 -23.01 19.12
CA SER A 7 -54.10 -21.73 19.81
C SER A 7 -52.70 -21.57 20.43
N THR A 8 -52.00 -22.69 20.68
CA THR A 8 -50.64 -22.66 21.27
C THR A 8 -49.52 -22.39 20.26
N LEU A 9 -49.76 -22.56 18.95
CA LEU A 9 -48.79 -22.20 17.90
C LEU A 9 -48.86 -20.73 17.48
N ALA A 10 -49.90 -20.00 17.91
CA ALA A 10 -50.07 -18.55 17.68
C ALA A 10 -49.58 -17.69 18.87
N ALA A 11 -48.89 -18.30 19.84
CA ALA A 11 -48.31 -17.59 20.96
C ALA A 11 -46.99 -16.90 20.55
N ALA A 12 -47.13 -15.64 20.15
CA ALA A 12 -46.15 -14.58 20.35
C ALA A 12 -44.80 -14.72 19.62
N ALA A 13 -44.82 -14.60 18.29
CA ALA A 13 -43.81 -13.79 17.63
C ALA A 13 -44.05 -12.31 17.97
N THR A 14 -43.82 -11.93 19.24
CA THR A 14 -43.72 -10.51 19.59
C THR A 14 -42.74 -9.86 18.62
N PRO A 15 -43.08 -8.75 17.94
CA PRO A 15 -42.06 -7.96 17.29
C PRO A 15 -41.11 -7.56 18.40
N ARG A 16 -39.89 -8.13 18.42
CA ARG A 16 -38.87 -7.78 19.41
C ARG A 16 -38.79 -6.26 19.43
N ALA A 17 -39.29 -5.64 20.49
CA ALA A 17 -39.27 -4.20 20.67
C ALA A 17 -37.85 -3.74 20.36
N PHE A 18 -37.73 -2.86 19.37
CA PHE A 18 -36.45 -2.53 18.77
C PHE A 18 -35.57 -1.84 19.83
N LYS A 19 -34.73 -2.62 20.51
CA LYS A 19 -33.87 -2.13 21.59
C LYS A 19 -32.94 -1.08 20.98
N VAL A 20 -33.10 0.17 21.43
CA VAL A 20 -32.31 1.33 21.01
C VAL A 20 -30.83 0.93 20.96
N TRP A 21 -30.19 1.16 19.81
CA TRP A 21 -28.79 0.81 19.62
C TRP A 21 -27.92 1.81 20.40
N ARG A 22 -27.73 1.53 21.71
CA ARG A 22 -27.01 2.38 22.65
C ARG A 22 -25.61 2.76 22.18
N GLN A 23 -24.87 1.81 21.62
CA GLN A 23 -23.53 2.06 21.07
C GLN A 23 -23.56 3.05 19.91
N GLY A 24 -24.60 3.03 19.08
CA GLY A 24 -24.80 4.01 18.01
C GLY A 24 -25.02 5.42 18.54
N ALA A 25 -25.84 5.56 19.59
CA ALA A 25 -26.05 6.86 20.23
C ALA A 25 -24.75 7.42 20.86
N VAL A 26 -23.95 6.55 21.49
CA VAL A 26 -22.62 6.92 22.01
C VAL A 26 -21.66 7.31 20.87
N ALA A 27 -21.68 6.59 19.75
CA ALA A 27 -20.86 6.94 18.59
C ALA A 27 -21.25 8.30 18.01
N VAL A 28 -22.55 8.55 17.78
CA VAL A 28 -23.04 9.84 17.25
C VAL A 28 -22.64 11.00 18.17
N THR A 29 -22.84 10.84 19.47
CA THR A 29 -22.47 11.88 20.46
C THR A 29 -20.96 12.11 20.50
N ALA A 30 -20.14 11.05 20.40
CA ALA A 30 -18.68 11.19 20.31
C ALA A 30 -18.26 11.97 19.05
N TRP A 31 -18.78 11.62 17.87
CA TRP A 31 -18.47 12.33 16.61
C TRP A 31 -18.90 13.80 16.64
N VAL A 32 -20.08 14.11 17.20
CA VAL A 32 -20.52 15.50 17.38
C VAL A 32 -19.62 16.24 18.37
N ALA A 33 -19.25 15.62 19.49
CA ALA A 33 -18.36 16.25 20.47
C ALA A 33 -16.99 16.60 19.86
N VAL A 34 -16.45 15.72 19.01
CA VAL A 34 -15.19 15.99 18.29
C VAL A 34 -15.34 17.10 17.26
N ALA A 35 -16.45 17.14 16.52
CA ALA A 35 -16.73 18.24 15.61
C ALA A 35 -16.78 19.59 16.34
N LEU A 36 -17.45 19.65 17.49
CA LEU A 36 -17.51 20.85 18.33
C LEU A 36 -16.12 21.23 18.87
N LEU A 37 -15.32 20.26 19.31
CA LEU A 37 -13.93 20.49 19.72
C LEU A 37 -13.11 21.13 18.60
N ILE A 38 -13.22 20.61 17.37
CA ILE A 38 -12.50 21.13 16.21
C ILE A 38 -12.94 22.56 15.86
N SER A 39 -14.26 22.83 15.88
CA SER A 39 -14.82 24.13 15.49
C SER A 39 -14.58 25.23 16.53
N TYR A 40 -14.64 24.93 17.82
CA TYR A 40 -14.63 25.94 18.89
C TYR A 40 -13.29 26.08 19.61
N TRP A 41 -12.46 25.03 19.67
CA TRP A 41 -11.15 25.13 20.31
C TRP A 41 -10.13 25.80 19.36
N PRO A 42 -9.41 26.85 19.78
CA PRO A 42 -8.46 27.55 18.90
C PRO A 42 -7.23 26.70 18.60
N ASN A 43 -6.68 26.82 17.39
CA ASN A 43 -5.44 26.14 17.01
C ASN A 43 -4.23 26.86 17.63
N ALA A 44 -3.26 26.12 18.18
CA ALA A 44 -2.13 26.70 18.93
C ALA A 44 -1.07 27.37 18.04
N THR A 45 -0.74 26.78 16.90
CA THR A 45 0.44 27.17 16.12
C THR A 45 0.11 28.01 14.88
N ARG A 46 -0.87 27.59 14.09
CA ARG A 46 -1.29 28.29 12.87
C ARG A 46 -2.76 28.05 12.54
N VAL A 47 -3.32 28.92 11.69
CA VAL A 47 -4.64 28.74 11.11
C VAL A 47 -4.55 27.69 10.00
N TRP A 48 -5.44 26.70 10.04
CA TRP A 48 -5.51 25.64 9.03
C TRP A 48 -6.77 25.84 8.17
N PRO A 49 -6.65 25.92 6.83
CA PRO A 49 -7.76 26.23 5.92
C PRO A 49 -8.95 25.28 6.08
N MET A 50 -8.67 23.98 6.23
CA MET A 50 -9.69 22.92 6.30
C MET A 50 -10.13 22.54 7.72
N THR A 51 -9.93 23.41 8.72
CA THR A 51 -10.42 23.15 10.11
C THR A 51 -11.94 22.94 10.13
N GLN A 52 -12.70 23.82 9.47
CA GLN A 52 -14.16 23.68 9.39
C GLN A 52 -14.60 22.55 8.46
N GLY A 53 -13.83 22.27 7.41
CA GLY A 53 -14.06 21.11 6.55
C GLY A 53 -14.00 19.79 7.33
N LEU A 54 -13.02 19.65 8.22
CA LEU A 54 -12.87 18.48 9.09
C LEU A 54 -14.04 18.35 10.09
N ALA A 55 -14.47 19.47 10.70
CA ALA A 55 -15.62 19.46 11.60
C ALA A 55 -16.92 19.05 10.88
N ASN A 56 -17.16 19.58 9.67
CA ASN A 56 -18.31 19.22 8.84
C ASN A 56 -18.30 17.73 8.45
N LEU A 57 -17.12 17.17 8.17
CA LEU A 57 -16.96 15.75 7.89
C LEU A 57 -17.33 14.90 9.12
N CYS A 58 -16.89 15.30 10.31
CA CYS A 58 -17.26 14.63 11.57
C CYS A 58 -18.78 14.66 11.79
N LEU A 59 -19.44 15.78 11.51
CA LEU A 59 -20.90 15.90 11.58
C LEU A 59 -21.61 15.03 10.54
N ALA A 60 -21.09 14.95 9.31
CA ALA A 60 -21.63 14.09 8.27
C ALA A 60 -21.54 12.60 8.66
N VAL A 61 -20.43 12.18 9.28
CA VAL A 61 -20.27 10.82 9.81
C VAL A 61 -21.24 10.55 10.95
N ALA A 62 -21.40 11.49 11.89
CA ALA A 62 -22.41 11.40 12.94
C ALA A 62 -23.83 11.24 12.37
N ALA A 63 -24.20 12.06 11.37
CA ALA A 63 -25.49 11.97 10.70
C ALA A 63 -25.68 10.61 10.01
N LEU A 64 -24.66 10.11 9.31
CA LEU A 64 -24.69 8.81 8.65
C LEU A 64 -24.88 7.66 9.64
N ILE A 65 -24.16 7.66 10.78
CA ILE A 65 -24.32 6.64 11.84
C ILE A 65 -25.74 6.71 12.42
N GLY A 66 -26.27 7.91 12.62
CA GLY A 66 -27.65 8.13 13.07
C GLY A 66 -28.68 7.55 12.09
N LEU A 67 -28.56 7.87 10.80
CA LEU A 67 -29.42 7.36 9.73
C LEU A 67 -29.34 5.83 9.62
N LEU A 68 -28.14 5.27 9.66
CA LEU A 68 -27.91 3.83 9.65
C LEU A 68 -28.51 3.13 10.89
N GLY A 69 -28.49 3.79 12.05
CA GLY A 69 -29.19 3.34 13.25
C GLY A 69 -30.71 3.33 13.11
N ILE A 70 -31.28 4.29 12.37
CA ILE A 70 -32.72 4.36 12.07
C ILE A 70 -33.10 3.30 11.03
N VAL A 71 -32.38 3.20 9.92
CA VAL A 71 -32.63 2.21 8.85
C VAL A 71 -32.44 0.78 9.37
N GLY A 72 -31.48 0.58 10.28
CA GLY A 72 -31.31 -0.67 11.00
C GLY A 72 -32.56 -1.09 11.78
N ARG A 73 -33.51 -0.18 12.08
CA ARG A 73 -34.82 -0.52 12.67
C ARG A 73 -35.74 -1.29 11.73
N TRP A 74 -35.56 -1.13 10.43
CA TRP A 74 -36.39 -1.76 9.40
C TRP A 74 -35.68 -2.90 8.68
N SER A 75 -34.35 -3.02 8.81
CA SER A 75 -33.56 -4.09 8.19
C SER A 75 -32.65 -4.80 9.19
N ALA A 76 -32.92 -6.09 9.42
CA ALA A 76 -32.14 -6.93 10.32
C ALA A 76 -30.67 -7.11 9.87
N THR A 77 -30.43 -7.17 8.55
CA THR A 77 -29.08 -7.30 7.98
C THR A 77 -28.22 -6.05 8.22
N VAL A 78 -28.83 -4.87 8.13
CA VAL A 78 -28.16 -3.60 8.39
C VAL A 78 -27.84 -3.48 9.88
N ALA A 79 -28.80 -3.85 10.75
CA ALA A 79 -28.61 -3.83 12.19
C ALA A 79 -27.47 -4.72 12.69
N THR A 80 -27.31 -5.94 12.15
CA THR A 80 -26.25 -6.87 12.59
C THR A 80 -24.85 -6.38 12.20
N ARG A 81 -24.68 -5.90 10.96
CA ARG A 81 -23.39 -5.37 10.48
C ARG A 81 -22.95 -4.12 11.25
N ILE A 82 -23.86 -3.18 11.47
CA ILE A 82 -23.55 -1.93 12.19
C ILE A 82 -23.27 -2.17 13.67
N ARG A 83 -24.01 -3.10 14.32
CA ARG A 83 -23.76 -3.46 15.72
C ARG A 83 -22.39 -4.10 15.90
N ALA A 84 -21.94 -4.93 14.96
CA ALA A 84 -20.59 -5.50 14.98
C ALA A 84 -19.50 -4.41 14.90
N ALA A 85 -19.75 -3.33 14.15
CA ALA A 85 -18.84 -2.20 14.05
C ALA A 85 -18.96 -1.16 15.20
N GLY A 86 -19.88 -1.34 16.15
CA GLY A 86 -20.23 -0.33 17.15
C GLY A 86 -19.06 0.14 18.02
N ALA A 87 -18.14 -0.76 18.40
CA ALA A 87 -16.96 -0.40 19.17
C ALA A 87 -15.99 0.48 18.35
N TRP A 88 -15.79 0.17 17.07
CA TRP A 88 -14.93 0.93 16.16
C TRP A 88 -15.50 2.33 15.87
N LEU A 89 -16.82 2.44 15.72
CA LEU A 89 -17.49 3.72 15.50
C LEU A 89 -17.36 4.70 16.68
N ILE A 90 -17.08 4.19 17.89
CA ILE A 90 -16.78 4.99 19.09
C ILE A 90 -15.27 5.25 19.23
N ALA A 91 -14.44 4.25 18.94
CA ALA A 91 -12.98 4.38 19.07
C ALA A 91 -12.38 5.39 18.07
N LEU A 92 -12.87 5.39 16.82
CA LEU A 92 -12.37 6.28 15.77
C LEU A 92 -12.45 7.79 16.10
N PRO A 93 -13.59 8.35 16.53
CA PRO A 93 -13.64 9.78 16.87
C PRO A 93 -12.75 10.11 18.08
N ILE A 94 -12.62 9.20 19.05
CA ILE A 94 -11.73 9.41 20.21
C ILE A 94 -10.27 9.49 19.75
N LEU A 95 -9.83 8.56 18.89
CA LEU A 95 -8.47 8.58 18.32
C LEU A 95 -8.23 9.85 17.49
N LEU A 96 -9.22 10.26 16.70
CA LEU A 96 -9.15 11.49 15.91
C LEU A 96 -9.05 12.73 16.82
N ALA A 97 -9.80 12.76 17.92
CA ALA A 97 -9.73 13.83 18.91
C ALA A 97 -8.36 13.91 19.57
N ILE A 98 -7.79 12.77 19.99
CA ILE A 98 -6.45 12.72 20.58
C ILE A 98 -5.42 13.22 19.57
N TRP A 99 -5.49 12.77 18.31
CA TRP A 99 -4.56 13.18 17.27
C TRP A 99 -4.65 14.69 16.98
N GLU A 100 -5.85 15.22 16.79
CA GLU A 100 -6.10 16.65 16.57
C GLU A 100 -5.65 17.50 17.77
N LEU A 101 -5.92 17.03 18.99
CA LEU A 101 -5.49 17.70 20.22
C LEU A 101 -3.97 17.79 20.29
N LEU A 102 -3.27 16.68 20.10
CA LEU A 102 -1.81 16.63 20.20
C LEU A 102 -1.10 17.42 19.08
N THR A 103 -1.72 17.52 17.90
CA THR A 103 -1.13 18.18 16.73
C THR A 103 -1.55 19.64 16.61
N ALA A 104 -2.79 19.94 16.21
CA ALA A 104 -3.21 21.30 15.88
C ALA A 104 -3.66 22.14 17.08
N LYS A 105 -4.29 21.53 18.09
CA LYS A 105 -4.85 22.30 19.22
C LYS A 105 -3.83 22.61 20.30
N LEU A 106 -2.98 21.64 20.67
CA LEU A 106 -1.96 21.83 21.70
C LEU A 106 -0.56 22.09 21.12
N GLY A 107 -0.31 21.74 19.86
CA GLY A 107 1.00 21.94 19.24
C GLY A 107 2.13 21.11 19.84
N LEU A 108 1.80 20.03 20.56
CA LEU A 108 2.79 19.17 21.23
C LEU A 108 3.62 18.36 20.24
N LEU A 109 3.03 18.02 19.09
CA LEU A 109 3.69 17.28 18.03
C LEU A 109 4.08 18.21 16.88
N PRO A 110 5.38 18.30 16.52
CA PRO A 110 5.84 19.23 15.51
C PRO A 110 5.52 18.77 14.08
N VAL A 111 5.11 19.74 13.26
CA VAL A 111 5.06 19.64 11.78
C VAL A 111 6.51 19.72 11.27
N PRO A 112 6.94 18.94 10.26
CA PRO A 112 6.16 18.13 9.31
C PRO A 112 5.92 16.67 9.72
N PHE A 113 6.54 16.18 10.79
CA PHE A 113 6.47 14.76 11.16
C PHE A 113 5.06 14.31 11.57
N PHE A 114 4.30 15.20 12.21
CA PHE A 114 2.93 14.93 12.64
C PHE A 114 1.97 15.96 12.06
N ALA A 115 1.58 15.76 10.80
CA ALA A 115 0.57 16.57 10.15
C ALA A 115 -0.80 16.39 10.83
N PRO A 116 -1.54 17.48 11.15
CA PRO A 116 -2.87 17.36 11.71
C PRO A 116 -3.87 16.86 10.65
N PRO A 117 -4.97 16.19 11.05
CA PRO A 117 -5.99 15.66 10.15
C PRO A 117 -6.52 16.67 9.11
N GLN A 118 -6.72 17.93 9.50
CA GLN A 118 -7.17 18.99 8.58
C GLN A 118 -6.12 19.40 7.54
N ALA A 119 -4.82 19.23 7.82
CA ALA A 119 -3.78 19.47 6.82
C ALA A 119 -3.85 18.42 5.70
N LEU A 120 -4.11 17.16 6.08
CA LEU A 120 -4.30 16.08 5.12
C LEU A 120 -5.52 16.34 4.25
N LEU A 121 -6.63 16.76 4.86
CA LEU A 121 -7.85 17.10 4.12
C LEU A 121 -7.62 18.24 3.11
N ALA A 122 -6.83 19.26 3.47
CA ALA A 122 -6.47 20.34 2.55
C ALA A 122 -5.73 19.81 1.31
N VAL A 123 -4.75 18.93 1.49
CA VAL A 123 -4.01 18.32 0.36
C VAL A 123 -4.95 17.56 -0.59
N TYR A 124 -5.90 16.81 -0.05
CA TYR A 124 -6.86 16.06 -0.90
C TYR A 124 -7.87 16.93 -1.64
N VAL A 125 -8.18 18.13 -1.14
CA VAL A 125 -9.20 19.01 -1.76
C VAL A 125 -8.54 20.03 -2.68
N GLU A 126 -7.42 20.60 -2.26
CA GLU A 126 -6.77 21.73 -2.93
C GLU A 126 -5.74 21.25 -3.96
N ASP A 127 -5.00 20.17 -3.65
CA ASP A 127 -3.87 19.70 -4.46
C ASP A 127 -4.16 18.39 -5.23
N TRP A 128 -5.41 17.91 -5.26
CA TRP A 128 -5.75 16.64 -5.91
C TRP A 128 -5.22 16.48 -7.35
N PRO A 129 -5.35 17.48 -8.26
CA PRO A 129 -4.83 17.35 -9.62
C PRO A 129 -3.32 17.09 -9.63
N ARG A 130 -2.59 17.83 -8.79
CA ARG A 130 -1.14 17.72 -8.69
C ARG A 130 -0.70 16.42 -8.02
N LEU A 131 -1.45 15.94 -7.03
CA LEU A 131 -1.22 14.66 -6.39
C LEU A 131 -1.46 13.51 -7.38
N ALA A 132 -2.50 13.59 -8.21
CA ALA A 132 -2.78 12.62 -9.25
C ALA A 132 -1.67 12.59 -10.32
N ASP A 133 -1.22 13.76 -10.80
CA ASP A 133 -0.10 13.85 -11.74
C ASP A 133 1.19 13.28 -11.13
N SER A 134 1.47 13.62 -9.86
CA SER A 134 2.64 13.10 -9.13
C SER A 134 2.59 11.59 -8.97
N LEU A 135 1.43 11.03 -8.61
CA LEU A 135 1.20 9.59 -8.52
C LEU A 135 1.43 8.90 -9.87
N LEU A 136 0.96 9.50 -10.97
CA LEU A 136 1.15 8.96 -12.32
C LEU A 136 2.64 8.97 -12.70
N HIS A 137 3.37 10.05 -12.41
CA HIS A 137 4.80 10.12 -12.65
C HIS A 137 5.58 9.08 -11.84
N SER A 138 5.23 8.89 -10.56
CA SER A 138 5.81 7.83 -9.73
C SER A 138 5.51 6.44 -10.26
N ALA A 139 4.27 6.19 -10.69
CA ALA A 139 3.87 4.90 -11.26
C ALA A 139 4.63 4.60 -12.56
N LEU A 140 4.81 5.58 -13.44
CA LEU A 140 5.60 5.44 -14.66
C LEU A 140 7.08 5.19 -14.36
N LEU A 141 7.66 5.96 -13.43
CA LEU A 141 9.06 5.83 -13.04
C LEU A 141 9.35 4.45 -12.40
N LEU A 142 8.50 4.04 -11.47
CA LEU A 142 8.58 2.71 -10.85
C LEU A 142 8.37 1.61 -11.88
N GLY A 143 7.29 1.71 -12.67
CA GLY A 143 6.92 0.69 -13.65
C GLY A 143 7.99 0.47 -14.70
N THR A 144 8.61 1.54 -15.21
CA THR A 144 9.70 1.44 -16.18
C THR A 144 10.96 0.82 -15.57
N GLY A 145 11.39 1.26 -14.38
CA GLY A 145 12.56 0.69 -13.70
C GLY A 145 12.35 -0.77 -13.32
N VAL A 146 11.19 -1.13 -12.74
CA VAL A 146 10.85 -2.51 -12.38
C VAL A 146 10.77 -3.38 -13.62
N ALA A 147 10.13 -2.95 -14.70
CA ALA A 147 10.03 -3.73 -15.93
C ALA A 147 11.42 -4.02 -16.53
N LEU A 148 12.29 -3.00 -16.62
CA LEU A 148 13.66 -3.15 -17.12
C LEU A 148 14.51 -4.05 -16.21
N GLY A 149 14.47 -3.82 -14.90
CA GLY A 149 15.20 -4.61 -13.91
C GLY A 149 14.72 -6.06 -13.85
N ALA A 150 13.41 -6.30 -13.89
CA ALA A 150 12.82 -7.62 -13.95
C ALA A 150 13.22 -8.37 -15.24
N ALA A 151 13.08 -7.73 -16.40
CA ALA A 151 13.41 -8.35 -17.68
C ALA A 151 14.90 -8.71 -17.76
N THR A 152 15.78 -7.75 -17.49
CA THR A 152 17.23 -7.98 -17.51
C THR A 152 17.66 -8.93 -16.40
N GLY A 153 17.02 -8.86 -15.24
CA GLY A 153 17.33 -9.70 -14.09
C GLY A 153 16.94 -11.15 -14.32
N PHE A 154 15.77 -11.38 -14.91
CA PHE A 154 15.28 -12.70 -15.30
C PHE A 154 16.20 -13.32 -16.36
N VAL A 155 16.53 -12.57 -17.42
CA VAL A 155 17.45 -13.05 -18.47
C VAL A 155 18.82 -13.40 -17.89
N ALA A 156 19.39 -12.55 -17.04
CA ALA A 156 20.65 -12.83 -16.37
C ALA A 156 20.56 -14.07 -15.46
N GLY A 157 19.50 -14.21 -14.68
CA GLY A 157 19.32 -15.34 -13.76
C GLY A 157 19.16 -16.67 -14.50
N VAL A 158 18.39 -16.70 -15.58
CA VAL A 158 18.28 -17.88 -16.45
C VAL A 158 19.63 -18.21 -17.09
N ALA A 159 20.34 -17.21 -17.60
CA ALA A 159 21.64 -17.40 -18.25
C ALA A 159 22.70 -17.96 -17.29
N ILE A 160 22.77 -17.46 -16.05
CA ILE A 160 23.65 -17.97 -14.99
C ILE A 160 23.27 -19.40 -14.60
N GLY A 161 21.97 -19.69 -14.44
CA GLY A 161 21.50 -21.03 -14.08
C GLY A 161 21.71 -22.07 -15.17
N TRP A 162 21.72 -21.67 -16.44
CA TRP A 162 21.92 -22.57 -17.56
C TRP A 162 23.40 -22.78 -17.93
N SER A 163 24.23 -21.72 -17.84
CA SER A 163 25.62 -21.74 -18.31
C SER A 163 26.62 -21.47 -17.19
N THR A 164 27.44 -22.47 -16.89
CA THR A 164 28.56 -22.34 -15.93
C THR A 164 29.58 -21.30 -16.36
N SER A 165 29.79 -21.11 -17.67
CA SER A 165 30.68 -20.08 -18.21
C SER A 165 30.15 -18.67 -17.95
N ILE A 166 28.84 -18.44 -18.14
CA ILE A 166 28.22 -17.14 -17.83
C ILE A 166 28.27 -16.90 -16.32
N GLY A 167 27.96 -17.92 -15.51
CA GLY A 167 28.05 -17.85 -14.06
C GLY A 167 29.45 -17.45 -13.57
N TYR A 168 30.52 -18.00 -14.16
CA TYR A 168 31.90 -17.63 -13.81
C TYR A 168 32.17 -16.12 -13.90
N TRP A 169 31.66 -15.44 -14.94
CA TRP A 169 31.84 -14.00 -15.12
C TRP A 169 30.83 -13.14 -14.37
N LEU A 170 29.59 -13.60 -14.19
CA LEU A 170 28.53 -12.81 -13.54
C LEU A 170 28.51 -12.94 -12.01
N HIS A 171 28.99 -14.06 -11.44
CA HIS A 171 29.02 -14.23 -9.98
C HIS A 171 29.84 -13.15 -9.24
N PRO A 172 31.04 -12.74 -9.70
CA PRO A 172 31.77 -11.63 -9.10
C PRO A 172 30.97 -10.33 -9.09
N VAL A 173 30.29 -10.02 -10.19
CA VAL A 173 29.44 -8.82 -10.31
C VAL A 173 28.29 -8.87 -9.31
N LEU A 174 27.60 -10.01 -9.20
CA LEU A 174 26.53 -10.21 -8.21
C LEU A 174 27.03 -10.11 -6.77
N ARG A 175 28.24 -10.59 -6.49
CA ARG A 175 28.81 -10.58 -5.14
C ARG A 175 29.24 -9.17 -4.70
N ILE A 176 29.65 -8.34 -5.65
CA ILE A 176 30.02 -6.93 -5.39
C ILE A 176 28.79 -6.05 -5.33
N LEU A 177 27.89 -6.14 -6.31
CA LEU A 177 26.70 -5.29 -6.38
C LEU A 177 25.62 -5.68 -5.38
N GLY A 178 25.50 -6.97 -5.05
CA GLY A 178 24.41 -7.49 -4.22
C GLY A 178 24.28 -6.88 -2.83
N PRO A 179 25.37 -6.74 -2.07
CA PRO A 179 25.32 -6.11 -0.74
C PRO A 179 25.14 -4.59 -0.77
N VAL A 180 25.37 -3.93 -1.90
CA VAL A 180 25.34 -2.47 -2.00
C VAL A 180 23.90 -2.02 -2.21
N PRO A 181 23.32 -1.23 -1.30
CA PRO A 181 21.98 -0.70 -1.52
C PRO A 181 22.01 0.23 -2.74
N SER A 182 21.04 0.06 -3.64
CA SER A 182 20.85 0.92 -4.83
C SER A 182 20.87 2.40 -4.46
N THR A 183 20.27 2.78 -3.34
CA THR A 183 20.24 4.17 -2.85
C THR A 183 21.63 4.74 -2.54
N ALA A 184 22.62 3.93 -2.16
CA ALA A 184 23.99 4.42 -1.94
C ALA A 184 24.68 4.86 -3.26
N LEU A 185 24.19 4.38 -4.41
CA LEU A 185 24.71 4.75 -5.73
C LEU A 185 24.06 6.02 -6.30
N LEU A 186 23.13 6.66 -5.58
CA LEU A 186 22.41 7.85 -6.04
C LEU A 186 23.34 8.96 -6.56
N PRO A 187 24.36 9.44 -5.81
CA PRO A 187 25.21 10.53 -6.27
C PRO A 187 25.97 10.17 -7.54
N LEU A 188 26.48 8.94 -7.61
CA LEU A 188 27.22 8.43 -8.76
C LEU A 188 26.31 8.34 -9.99
N CYS A 189 25.10 7.81 -9.84
CA CYS A 189 24.15 7.69 -10.94
C CYS A 189 23.69 9.06 -11.44
N PHE A 190 23.42 10.03 -10.57
CA PHE A 190 23.07 11.38 -11.00
C PHE A 190 24.21 12.12 -11.70
N PHE A 191 25.47 11.77 -11.39
CA PHE A 191 26.62 12.31 -12.10
C PHE A 191 26.84 11.65 -13.47
N LEU A 192 26.67 10.33 -13.58
CA LEU A 192 26.95 9.57 -14.79
C LEU A 192 25.84 9.66 -15.85
N PHE A 193 24.58 9.72 -15.43
CA PHE A 193 23.45 9.71 -16.34
C PHE A 193 23.10 11.13 -16.81
N PRO A 194 22.62 11.28 -18.06
CA PRO A 194 22.32 12.60 -18.63
C PRO A 194 21.11 13.27 -17.98
N THR A 195 20.18 12.50 -17.41
CA THR A 195 18.97 13.04 -16.76
C THR A 195 18.69 12.32 -15.45
N SER A 196 18.14 13.06 -14.47
CA SER A 196 17.70 12.51 -13.19
C SER A 196 16.67 11.39 -13.34
N TRP A 197 15.82 11.48 -14.37
CA TRP A 197 14.85 10.44 -14.67
C TRP A 197 15.54 9.13 -15.05
N SER A 198 16.50 9.18 -15.99
CA SER A 198 17.25 7.98 -16.40
C SER A 198 18.11 7.38 -15.28
N ALA A 199 18.71 8.23 -14.43
CA ALA A 199 19.43 7.79 -13.24
C ALA A 199 18.51 7.03 -12.27
N SER A 200 17.32 7.59 -12.01
CA SER A 200 16.33 6.99 -11.11
C SER A 200 15.79 5.68 -11.64
N VAL A 201 15.47 5.61 -12.94
CA VAL A 201 15.07 4.36 -13.62
C VAL A 201 16.14 3.29 -13.45
N PHE A 202 17.41 3.63 -13.64
CA PHE A 202 18.52 2.69 -13.47
C PHE A 202 18.63 2.16 -12.03
N LEU A 203 18.49 3.02 -11.03
CA LEU A 203 18.56 2.62 -9.62
C LEU A 203 17.41 1.70 -9.22
N ILE A 204 16.20 2.01 -9.67
CA ILE A 204 14.99 1.17 -9.48
C ILE A 204 15.17 -0.17 -10.20
N ALA A 205 15.71 -0.15 -11.42
CA ALA A 205 16.04 -1.35 -12.18
C ALA A 205 17.08 -2.19 -11.45
N LEU A 206 18.14 -1.59 -10.91
CA LEU A 206 19.18 -2.29 -10.15
C LEU A 206 18.63 -2.94 -8.88
N ALA A 207 17.78 -2.21 -8.14
CA ALA A 207 17.09 -2.70 -6.94
C ALA A 207 16.20 -3.93 -7.23
N THR A 208 15.57 -3.96 -8.40
CA THR A 208 14.72 -5.08 -8.84
C THR A 208 15.54 -6.21 -9.45
N TRP A 209 16.57 -5.86 -10.22
CA TRP A 209 17.42 -6.77 -10.98
C TRP A 209 18.08 -7.80 -10.08
N PHE A 210 18.68 -7.36 -8.98
CA PHE A 210 19.44 -8.25 -8.10
C PHE A 210 18.63 -9.43 -7.52
N PRO A 211 17.52 -9.21 -6.78
CA PRO A 211 16.73 -10.32 -6.24
C PRO A 211 16.11 -11.18 -7.34
N VAL A 212 15.68 -10.59 -8.46
CA VAL A 212 15.15 -11.34 -9.61
C VAL A 212 16.23 -12.25 -10.20
N THR A 213 17.45 -11.76 -10.42
CA THR A 213 18.56 -12.57 -10.94
C THR A 213 18.92 -13.72 -10.01
N VAL A 214 19.11 -13.44 -8.72
CA VAL A 214 19.55 -14.45 -7.75
C VAL A 214 18.49 -15.54 -7.57
N LEU A 215 17.22 -15.17 -7.44
CA LEU A 215 16.15 -16.15 -7.23
C LEU A 215 15.80 -16.90 -8.52
N THR A 216 15.88 -16.26 -9.68
CA THR A 216 15.74 -16.97 -10.97
C THR A 216 16.87 -17.98 -11.17
N TRP A 217 18.11 -17.58 -10.87
CA TRP A 217 19.27 -18.49 -10.92
C TRP A 217 19.08 -19.68 -9.98
N SER A 218 18.73 -19.42 -8.71
CA SER A 218 18.45 -20.47 -7.73
C SER A 218 17.32 -21.40 -8.19
N GLY A 219 16.25 -20.84 -8.75
CA GLY A 219 15.14 -21.61 -9.29
C GLY A 219 15.57 -22.56 -10.41
N VAL A 220 16.33 -22.07 -11.39
CA VAL A 220 16.84 -22.88 -12.51
C VAL A 220 17.82 -23.96 -12.03
N ALA A 221 18.71 -23.62 -11.10
CA ALA A 221 19.69 -24.55 -10.54
C ALA A 221 19.06 -25.62 -9.63
N SER A 222 17.88 -25.35 -9.05
CA SER A 222 17.17 -26.26 -8.15
C SER A 222 16.37 -27.37 -8.86
N VAL A 223 16.23 -27.28 -10.19
CA VAL A 223 15.48 -28.28 -10.98
C VAL A 223 16.23 -29.62 -10.97
N ASP A 224 15.52 -30.69 -10.61
CA ASP A 224 16.07 -32.04 -10.59
C ASP A 224 16.61 -32.44 -11.97
N LYS A 225 17.84 -32.99 -11.98
CA LYS A 225 18.51 -33.51 -13.19
C LYS A 225 17.65 -34.55 -13.90
N ALA A 226 16.84 -35.32 -13.17
CA ALA A 226 15.93 -36.30 -13.74
C ALA A 226 14.97 -35.70 -14.79
N TYR A 227 14.47 -34.47 -14.59
CA TYR A 227 13.61 -33.81 -15.58
C TYR A 227 14.34 -33.52 -16.90
N TYR A 228 15.62 -33.13 -16.80
CA TYR A 228 16.45 -32.88 -17.98
C TYR A 228 16.80 -34.18 -18.71
N ASP A 229 17.12 -35.23 -17.97
CA ASP A 229 17.49 -36.53 -18.55
C ASP A 229 16.28 -37.18 -19.26
N VAL A 230 15.10 -37.18 -18.63
CA VAL A 230 13.86 -37.67 -19.26
C VAL A 230 13.56 -36.90 -20.54
N ALA A 231 13.60 -35.56 -20.50
CA ALA A 231 13.35 -34.76 -21.70
C ALA A 231 14.37 -35.04 -22.83
N ARG A 232 15.65 -35.25 -22.50
CA ARG A 232 16.69 -35.63 -23.47
C ARG A 232 16.46 -37.00 -24.09
N THR A 233 16.00 -38.00 -23.32
CA THR A 233 15.67 -39.33 -23.86
C THR A 233 14.50 -39.28 -24.86
N LEU A 234 13.61 -38.30 -24.73
CA LEU A 234 12.53 -38.01 -25.68
C LEU A 234 12.97 -37.14 -26.88
N GLY A 235 14.27 -36.87 -27.04
CA GLY A 235 14.82 -36.11 -28.16
C GLY A 235 14.75 -34.58 -28.01
N ALA A 236 14.54 -34.07 -26.80
CA ALA A 236 14.46 -32.62 -26.58
C ALA A 236 15.80 -31.91 -26.86
N LYS A 237 15.72 -30.82 -27.63
CA LYS A 237 16.84 -29.90 -27.87
C LYS A 237 17.06 -28.96 -26.68
N GLN A 238 18.24 -28.34 -26.59
CA GLN A 238 18.60 -27.38 -25.53
C GLN A 238 17.53 -26.29 -25.29
N GLY A 239 17.00 -25.67 -26.34
CA GLY A 239 15.96 -24.65 -26.20
C GLY A 239 14.67 -25.18 -25.56
N PHE A 240 14.29 -26.44 -25.84
CA PHE A 240 13.14 -27.06 -25.20
C PHE A 240 13.38 -27.22 -23.70
N LEU A 241 14.57 -27.67 -23.31
CA LEU A 241 14.93 -27.80 -21.89
C LEU A 241 14.86 -26.45 -21.16
N ILE A 242 15.31 -25.36 -21.79
CA ILE A 242 15.25 -24.02 -21.17
C ILE A 242 13.79 -23.55 -21.04
N PHE A 243 13.05 -23.49 -22.14
CA PHE A 243 11.74 -22.83 -22.17
C PHE A 243 10.58 -23.69 -21.65
N LYS A 244 10.72 -25.03 -21.67
CA LYS A 244 9.64 -25.96 -21.29
C LYS A 244 9.93 -26.75 -20.02
N VAL A 245 11.16 -26.76 -19.52
CA VAL A 245 11.52 -27.47 -18.27
C VAL A 245 12.07 -26.48 -17.24
N ALA A 246 13.19 -25.82 -17.52
CA ALA A 246 13.89 -24.97 -16.57
C ALA A 246 13.08 -23.74 -16.15
N ILE A 247 12.62 -22.92 -17.13
CA ILE A 247 11.88 -21.68 -16.84
C ILE A 247 10.57 -21.98 -16.10
N PRO A 248 9.69 -22.91 -16.57
CA PRO A 248 8.45 -23.21 -15.87
C PRO A 248 8.66 -23.70 -14.43
N ALA A 249 9.67 -24.55 -14.21
CA ALA A 249 10.01 -25.04 -12.86
C ALA A 249 10.58 -23.94 -11.96
N ALA A 250 11.29 -22.95 -12.53
CA ALA A 250 11.85 -21.83 -11.80
C ALA A 250 10.84 -20.70 -11.50
N LEU A 251 9.69 -20.64 -12.20
CA LEU A 251 8.71 -19.55 -12.07
C LEU A 251 8.32 -19.18 -10.63
N PRO A 252 8.07 -20.13 -9.69
CA PRO A 252 7.77 -19.77 -8.31
C PRO A 252 8.88 -18.91 -7.67
N HIS A 253 10.15 -19.25 -7.93
CA HIS A 253 11.29 -18.48 -7.44
C HIS A 253 11.41 -17.12 -8.14
N VAL A 254 11.13 -17.05 -9.44
CA VAL A 254 11.07 -15.80 -10.19
C VAL A 254 10.05 -14.85 -9.56
N PHE A 255 8.86 -15.33 -9.21
CA PHE A 255 7.83 -14.52 -8.56
C PHE A 255 8.24 -14.03 -7.18
N VAL A 256 8.93 -14.85 -6.38
CA VAL A 256 9.51 -14.40 -5.11
C VAL A 256 10.53 -13.29 -5.35
N GLY A 257 11.38 -13.43 -6.38
CA GLY A 257 12.36 -12.41 -6.76
C GLY A 257 11.73 -11.11 -7.22
N LEU A 258 10.66 -11.19 -8.00
CA LEU A 258 9.87 -10.03 -8.41
C LEU A 258 9.23 -9.34 -7.22
N PHE A 259 8.64 -10.09 -6.28
CA PHE A 259 8.03 -9.53 -5.08
C PHE A 259 9.05 -8.80 -4.19
N MET A 260 10.21 -9.42 -3.96
CA MET A 260 11.31 -8.80 -3.21
C MET A 260 11.88 -7.57 -3.94
N GLY A 261 12.06 -7.66 -5.26
CA GLY A 261 12.53 -6.56 -6.10
C GLY A 261 11.55 -5.39 -6.14
N LEU A 262 10.24 -5.66 -6.14
CA LEU A 262 9.20 -4.63 -6.04
C LEU A 262 9.32 -3.89 -4.70
N GLY A 263 9.45 -4.60 -3.58
CA GLY A 263 9.63 -3.97 -2.26
C GLY A 263 10.88 -3.08 -2.18
N ALA A 264 12.01 -3.57 -2.70
CA ALA A 264 13.26 -2.80 -2.73
C ALA A 264 13.19 -1.59 -3.66
N SER A 265 12.51 -1.71 -4.80
CA SER A 265 12.36 -0.64 -5.77
C SER A 265 11.44 0.49 -5.30
N PHE A 266 10.40 0.21 -4.50
CA PHE A 266 9.63 1.26 -3.81
C PHE A 266 10.50 2.10 -2.88
N SER A 267 11.33 1.46 -2.06
CA SER A 267 12.23 2.17 -1.14
C SER A 267 13.23 3.03 -1.93
N THR A 268 13.72 2.52 -3.05
CA THR A 268 14.65 3.25 -3.94
C THR A 268 13.96 4.41 -4.66
N LEU A 269 12.72 4.21 -5.14
CA LEU A 269 11.91 5.21 -5.82
C LEU A 269 11.72 6.45 -4.93
N VAL A 270 11.29 6.26 -3.69
CA VAL A 270 11.04 7.38 -2.76
C VAL A 270 12.29 8.24 -2.60
N VAL A 271 13.45 7.62 -2.35
CA VAL A 271 14.71 8.36 -2.17
C VAL A 271 15.17 9.03 -3.48
N ALA A 272 15.01 8.35 -4.62
CA ALA A 272 15.39 8.92 -5.92
C ALA A 272 14.52 10.14 -6.31
N GLU A 273 13.21 10.07 -6.06
CA GLU A 273 12.27 11.17 -6.28
C GLU A 273 12.54 12.36 -5.36
N MET A 274 12.90 12.10 -4.10
CA MET A 274 13.26 13.15 -3.15
C MET A 274 14.60 13.84 -3.45
N MET A 275 15.48 13.25 -4.26
CA MET A 275 16.82 13.81 -4.49
C MET A 275 17.03 14.41 -5.88
N GLY A 276 16.36 13.93 -6.91
CA GLY A 276 16.71 14.33 -8.27
C GLY A 276 15.57 14.51 -9.27
N VAL A 277 14.41 13.88 -9.07
CA VAL A 277 13.31 13.97 -10.04
C VAL A 277 12.44 15.19 -9.73
N LYS A 278 11.99 15.91 -10.75
CA LYS A 278 11.13 17.11 -10.62
C LYS A 278 9.62 16.80 -10.57
N ALA A 279 9.28 15.53 -10.39
CA ALA A 279 7.91 15.01 -10.40
C ALA A 279 7.88 13.68 -9.65
N GLY A 280 6.74 13.35 -9.04
CA GLY A 280 6.57 12.15 -8.22
C GLY A 280 6.10 12.48 -6.80
N ILE A 281 5.66 11.46 -6.07
CA ILE A 281 5.19 11.58 -4.69
C ILE A 281 6.33 11.99 -3.76
N GLY A 282 7.53 11.41 -3.93
CA GLY A 282 8.70 11.79 -3.13
C GLY A 282 9.09 13.25 -3.34
N TRP A 283 9.03 13.72 -4.59
CA TRP A 283 9.24 15.13 -4.91
C TRP A 283 8.13 16.02 -4.33
N TYR A 284 6.86 15.62 -4.44
CA TYR A 284 5.73 16.37 -3.89
C TYR A 284 5.86 16.54 -2.38
N LEU A 285 6.34 15.52 -1.66
CA LEU A 285 6.57 15.61 -0.22
C LEU A 285 7.60 16.68 0.13
N GLN A 286 8.69 16.78 -0.63
CA GLN A 286 9.71 17.81 -0.41
C GLN A 286 9.20 19.19 -0.82
N TRP A 287 8.52 19.31 -1.96
CA TRP A 287 7.93 20.56 -2.41
C TRP A 287 6.89 21.10 -1.42
N ALA A 288 6.06 20.24 -0.83
CA ALA A 288 5.04 20.63 0.13
C ALA A 288 5.64 21.10 1.48
N GLN A 289 6.90 20.81 1.76
CA GLN A 289 7.59 21.25 2.97
C GLN A 289 8.16 22.67 2.86
N GLY A 290 8.29 23.23 1.64
CA GLY A 290 8.83 24.57 1.38
C GLY A 290 10.16 24.52 0.64
#